data_AF-A0A382PCL7-F1
#
_entry.id   AF-A0A382PCL7-F1
#
_cell.length_a   1.000
_cell.length_b   1.000
_cell.length_c   1.000
_cell.angle_alpha   90.00
_cell.angle_beta   90.00
_cell.angle_gamma   90.00
#
_symmetry.space_group_name_H-M   'P 1'
#
loop_
_entity.id
_entity.type
_entity.pdbx_description
1 polymer ?
#
loop_
_entity_poly.entity_id
_entity_poly.type
_entity_poly.pdbx_seq_one_letter_code
_entity_poly.pdbx_strand_id
1 'polypeptide(L)'
;AGTIDILPTIAEIVGEKNIRNKIDGVSLMPLLYSVPNANPRNELFYYYGENLIAVRKGQWKLVFPHVYRSYENVEPGENLHPGPYGKGIAGLELYNLNNDIGETTDLAKQFPAIVKELEELGEQARTILGDKITGRIGSEAYTTICGVPPSLVKLDHFGVGKSMTLENRAHKKYSGESSDALINGLGGTTNYRDVSWQGFEAEDMIATIDLGKIQKVNSIEARFLQDQVVWIFLPQKVEIEHSTDGKIFETIYESFPNNDFNLIQDIFRYHTAPIDLESRYIRVKGMNLNKCPDYHPGAGKPCWVFADEIIIH
;
A
#
# COMPACT_ATOMS: atom_id res chain seq x y z
N ALA A 1 -25.86 -14.58 5.00
CA ALA A 1 -25.39 -13.37 5.70
C ALA A 1 -23.87 -13.29 5.58
N GLY A 2 -23.32 -12.10 5.36
CA GLY A 2 -21.89 -11.80 5.37
C GLY A 2 -21.62 -10.44 6.02
N THR A 3 -20.36 -10.05 6.16
CA THR A 3 -19.96 -8.75 6.77
C THR A 3 -20.51 -7.55 6.01
N ILE A 4 -20.70 -7.67 4.69
CA ILE A 4 -21.33 -6.64 3.84
C ILE A 4 -22.76 -6.30 4.24
N ASP A 5 -23.45 -7.20 4.95
CA ASP A 5 -24.85 -7.05 5.37
C ASP A 5 -24.98 -6.25 6.70
N ILE A 6 -23.87 -5.98 7.40
CA ILE A 6 -23.89 -5.26 8.68
C ILE A 6 -24.37 -3.82 8.51
N LEU A 7 -23.82 -3.08 7.54
CA LEU A 7 -24.19 -1.69 7.27
C LEU A 7 -25.70 -1.50 7.01
N PRO A 8 -26.34 -2.20 6.03
CA PRO A 8 -27.77 -2.05 5.79
C PRO A 8 -28.63 -2.50 6.96
N THR A 9 -28.18 -3.50 7.74
CA THR A 9 -28.89 -3.93 8.95
C THR A 9 -28.91 -2.82 10.01
N ILE A 10 -27.76 -2.21 10.30
CA ILE A 10 -27.68 -1.10 11.26
C ILE A 10 -28.46 0.11 10.76
N ALA A 11 -28.37 0.42 9.46
CA ALA A 11 -29.14 1.50 8.85
C ALA A 11 -30.65 1.33 9.08
N GLU A 12 -31.18 0.11 8.86
CA GLU A 12 -32.58 -0.19 9.15
C GLU A 12 -32.92 -0.03 10.64
N ILE A 13 -32.06 -0.51 11.56
CA ILE A 13 -32.27 -0.37 13.02
C ILE A 13 -32.41 1.09 13.44
N VAL A 14 -31.57 1.99 12.91
CA VAL A 14 -31.58 3.42 13.26
C VAL A 14 -32.58 4.24 12.44
N GLY A 15 -33.30 3.60 11.52
CA GLY A 15 -34.27 4.26 10.65
C GLY A 15 -33.64 5.09 9.52
N GLU A 16 -32.37 4.87 9.19
CA GLU A 16 -31.70 5.51 8.07
C GLU A 16 -32.13 4.84 6.75
N LYS A 17 -32.68 5.66 5.84
CA LYS A 17 -33.23 5.20 4.55
C LYS A 17 -32.43 5.71 3.35
N ASN A 18 -31.52 6.65 3.54
CA ASN A 18 -30.79 7.35 2.50
C ASN A 18 -29.33 6.89 2.45
N ILE A 19 -29.10 5.63 2.07
CA ILE A 19 -27.75 5.16 1.73
C ILE A 19 -27.40 5.75 0.36
N ARG A 20 -26.46 6.70 0.34
CA ARG A 20 -26.15 7.54 -0.85
C ARG A 20 -25.68 6.74 -2.06
N ASN A 21 -24.91 5.68 -1.83
CA ASN A 21 -24.34 4.83 -2.88
C ASN A 21 -25.04 3.48 -2.90
N LYS A 22 -25.08 2.85 -4.08
CA LYS A 22 -25.48 1.44 -4.20
C LYS A 22 -24.54 0.59 -3.35
N ILE A 23 -25.11 -0.32 -2.56
CA ILE A 23 -24.38 -1.28 -1.73
C ILE A 23 -24.85 -2.69 -2.07
N ASP A 24 -23.94 -3.65 -1.94
CA ASP A 24 -24.26 -5.06 -2.21
C ASP A 24 -24.92 -5.75 -1.02
N GLY A 25 -24.82 -5.17 0.18
CA GLY A 25 -25.37 -5.71 1.42
C GLY A 25 -26.90 -5.68 1.45
N VAL A 26 -27.50 -6.64 2.16
CA VAL A 26 -28.93 -6.67 2.47
C VAL A 26 -29.15 -6.62 3.97
N SER A 27 -30.28 -6.08 4.42
CA SER A 27 -30.61 -6.09 5.83
C SER A 27 -30.95 -7.49 6.34
N LEU A 28 -30.40 -7.83 7.52
CA LEU A 28 -30.66 -9.08 8.22
C LEU A 28 -31.79 -8.97 9.25
N MET A 29 -32.47 -7.82 9.36
CA MET A 29 -33.59 -7.63 10.29
C MET A 29 -34.68 -8.72 10.20
N PRO A 30 -35.07 -9.23 9.01
CA PRO A 30 -36.02 -10.34 8.93
C PRO A 30 -35.56 -11.61 9.68
N LEU A 31 -34.25 -11.90 9.67
CA LEU A 31 -33.68 -13.02 10.42
C LEU A 31 -33.67 -12.73 11.92
N LEU A 32 -33.30 -11.51 12.32
CA LEU A 32 -33.25 -11.09 13.73
C LEU A 32 -34.64 -11.10 14.39
N TYR A 33 -35.68 -10.75 13.64
CA TYR A 33 -37.07 -10.86 14.09
C TYR A 33 -37.66 -12.27 13.98
N SER A 34 -36.87 -13.27 13.57
CA SER A 34 -37.33 -14.65 13.38
C SER A 34 -38.56 -14.73 12.44
N VAL A 35 -38.58 -13.89 11.40
CA VAL A 35 -39.65 -13.93 10.39
C VAL A 35 -39.61 -15.31 9.72
N PRO A 36 -40.73 -16.05 9.67
CA PRO A 36 -40.75 -17.39 9.09
C PRO A 36 -40.25 -17.39 7.64
N ASN A 37 -39.36 -18.34 7.31
CA ASN A 37 -38.74 -18.50 5.99
C ASN A 37 -37.95 -17.28 5.48
N ALA A 38 -37.52 -16.38 6.36
CA ALA A 38 -36.68 -15.25 5.98
C ALA A 38 -35.38 -15.73 5.32
N ASN A 39 -35.16 -15.30 4.09
CA ASN A 39 -33.93 -15.54 3.33
C ASN A 39 -33.53 -14.24 2.63
N PRO A 40 -32.96 -13.25 3.35
CA PRO A 40 -32.65 -11.95 2.77
C PRO A 40 -31.60 -12.04 1.65
N ARG A 41 -30.84 -13.13 1.59
CA ARG A 41 -29.82 -13.38 0.55
C ARG A 41 -29.69 -14.87 0.26
N ASN A 42 -29.99 -15.25 -0.98
CA ASN A 42 -29.78 -16.61 -1.46
C ASN A 42 -28.46 -16.80 -2.23
N GLU A 43 -27.83 -15.70 -2.65
CA GLU A 43 -26.68 -15.69 -3.57
C GLU A 43 -25.49 -14.93 -2.97
N LEU A 44 -24.29 -15.49 -3.09
CA LEU A 44 -23.05 -14.93 -2.57
C LEU A 44 -21.95 -15.03 -3.63
N PHE A 45 -21.23 -13.92 -3.82
CA PHE A 45 -20.03 -13.87 -4.64
C PHE A 45 -18.81 -13.80 -3.72
N TYR A 46 -17.84 -14.69 -3.94
CA TYR A 46 -16.63 -14.77 -3.14
C TYR A 46 -15.48 -14.18 -3.93
N TYR A 47 -15.08 -12.97 -3.53
CA TYR A 47 -13.89 -12.31 -4.06
C TYR A 47 -12.72 -12.46 -3.10
N TYR A 48 -11.53 -12.76 -3.65
CA TYR A 48 -10.27 -12.65 -2.95
C TYR A 48 -9.41 -11.58 -3.62
N GLY A 49 -9.37 -10.39 -3.02
CA GLY A 49 -8.91 -9.19 -3.71
C GLY A 49 -9.85 -8.87 -4.88
N GLU A 50 -9.31 -8.79 -6.09
CA GLU A 50 -10.05 -8.49 -7.33
C GLU A 50 -10.43 -9.76 -8.12
N ASN A 51 -10.21 -10.95 -7.54
CA ASN A 51 -10.42 -12.24 -8.20
C ASN A 51 -11.75 -12.86 -7.77
N LEU A 52 -12.63 -13.20 -8.71
CA LEU A 52 -13.83 -13.98 -8.40
C LEU A 52 -13.46 -15.45 -8.26
N ILE A 53 -13.39 -15.93 -7.02
CA ILE A 53 -12.90 -17.29 -6.72
C ILE A 53 -14.02 -18.32 -6.55
N ALA A 54 -15.23 -17.88 -6.20
CA ALA A 54 -16.40 -18.77 -6.11
C ALA A 54 -17.72 -18.00 -6.17
N VAL A 55 -18.81 -18.72 -6.46
CA VAL A 55 -20.18 -18.27 -6.22
C VAL A 55 -20.95 -19.32 -5.44
N ARG A 56 -21.99 -18.89 -4.73
CA ARG A 56 -22.90 -19.78 -4.01
C ARG A 56 -24.34 -19.39 -4.24
N LYS A 57 -25.19 -20.40 -4.42
CA LYS A 57 -26.65 -20.27 -4.40
C LYS A 57 -27.26 -21.35 -3.51
N GLY A 58 -27.86 -20.94 -2.40
CA GLY A 58 -28.38 -21.87 -1.40
C GLY A 58 -27.31 -22.82 -0.84
N GLN A 59 -27.49 -24.13 -1.07
CA GLN A 59 -26.55 -25.16 -0.60
C GLN A 59 -25.35 -25.38 -1.54
N TRP A 60 -25.41 -24.90 -2.77
CA TRP A 60 -24.41 -25.19 -3.79
C TRP A 60 -23.39 -24.06 -3.89
N LYS A 61 -22.11 -24.42 -3.82
CA LYS A 61 -20.98 -23.51 -4.04
C LYS A 61 -20.16 -24.02 -5.21
N LEU A 62 -19.96 -23.18 -6.21
CA LEU A 62 -19.07 -23.43 -7.33
C LEU A 62 -17.78 -22.63 -7.11
N VAL A 63 -16.66 -23.32 -7.08
CA VAL A 63 -15.31 -22.73 -7.02
C VAL A 63 -14.77 -22.63 -8.44
N PHE A 64 -14.23 -21.47 -8.80
CA PHE A 64 -13.58 -21.25 -10.09
C PHE A 64 -12.10 -21.59 -10.03
N PRO A 65 -11.45 -21.92 -11.17
CA PRO A 65 -10.03 -22.20 -11.19
C PRO A 65 -9.18 -21.02 -10.68
N HIS A 66 -8.42 -21.22 -9.61
CA HIS A 66 -7.53 -20.20 -9.04
C HIS A 66 -6.46 -20.80 -8.13
N VAL A 67 -5.46 -19.99 -7.78
CA VAL A 67 -4.45 -20.34 -6.77
C VAL A 67 -4.89 -19.79 -5.42
N TYR A 68 -4.84 -20.61 -4.37
CA TYR A 68 -5.22 -20.22 -3.02
C TYR A 68 -4.11 -20.49 -2.00
N ARG A 69 -4.19 -19.83 -0.85
CA ARG A 69 -3.30 -20.08 0.30
C ARG A 69 -3.84 -21.24 1.11
N SER A 70 -2.97 -22.14 1.52
CA SER A 70 -3.33 -23.29 2.36
C SER A 70 -2.50 -23.29 3.64
N TYR A 71 -3.07 -23.86 4.70
CA TYR A 71 -2.35 -24.23 5.93
C TYR A 71 -1.96 -25.70 5.93
N GLU A 72 -2.27 -26.45 4.87
CA GLU A 72 -1.82 -27.82 4.73
C GLU A 72 -0.32 -27.86 4.43
N ASN A 73 0.36 -28.84 5.04
CA ASN A 73 1.77 -29.12 4.83
C ASN A 73 2.71 -27.93 5.14
N VAL A 74 2.32 -27.04 6.06
CA VAL A 74 3.16 -25.97 6.59
C VAL A 74 3.18 -25.99 8.11
N GLU A 75 4.35 -25.74 8.68
CA GLU A 75 4.51 -25.62 10.13
C GLU A 75 3.84 -24.32 10.61
N PRO A 76 3.00 -24.37 11.66
CA PRO A 76 2.46 -23.17 12.29
C PRO A 76 3.57 -22.25 12.80
N GLY A 77 3.30 -20.95 12.79
CA GLY A 77 4.22 -19.99 13.40
C GLY A 77 4.23 -20.10 14.92
N GLU A 78 5.36 -19.77 15.54
CA GLU A 78 5.54 -19.81 17.00
C GLU A 78 5.71 -18.40 17.58
N ASN A 79 5.45 -18.25 18.88
CA ASN A 79 5.73 -17.03 19.65
C ASN A 79 5.12 -15.74 19.05
N LEU A 80 3.84 -15.79 18.66
CA LEU A 80 3.10 -14.68 18.02
C LEU A 80 3.61 -14.26 16.64
N HIS A 81 4.54 -15.00 16.04
CA HIS A 81 4.97 -14.78 14.67
C HIS A 81 4.15 -15.65 13.71
N PRO A 82 3.73 -15.12 12.54
CA PRO A 82 3.00 -15.91 11.56
C PRO A 82 3.90 -16.97 10.91
N GLY A 83 3.34 -18.16 10.69
CA GLY A 83 4.00 -19.23 9.93
C GLY A 83 3.91 -19.01 8.41
N PRO A 84 4.66 -19.79 7.61
CA PRO A 84 4.52 -19.78 6.16
C PRO A 84 3.13 -20.27 5.72
N TYR A 85 2.72 -19.88 4.52
CA TYR A 85 1.53 -20.40 3.86
C TYR A 85 1.92 -21.36 2.75
N GLY A 86 1.25 -22.51 2.70
CA GLY A 86 1.24 -23.38 1.53
C GLY A 86 0.45 -22.75 0.39
N LYS A 87 0.53 -23.33 -0.80
CA LYS A 87 -0.27 -22.93 -1.96
C LYS A 87 -0.97 -24.15 -2.54
N GLY A 88 -2.24 -23.99 -2.85
CA GLY A 88 -3.05 -24.96 -3.59
C GLY A 88 -3.56 -24.36 -4.90
N ILE A 89 -4.05 -25.23 -5.78
CA ILE A 89 -4.69 -24.85 -7.04
C ILE A 89 -6.06 -25.52 -7.05
N ALA A 90 -7.11 -24.71 -7.14
CA ALA A 90 -8.47 -25.20 -7.31
C ALA A 90 -8.79 -25.34 -8.80
N GLY A 91 -9.54 -26.38 -9.16
CA GLY A 91 -10.17 -26.52 -10.46
C GLY A 91 -11.52 -25.81 -10.54
N LEU A 92 -12.35 -26.24 -11.49
CA LEU A 92 -13.78 -25.91 -11.50
C LEU A 92 -14.51 -27.00 -10.69
N GLU A 93 -14.86 -26.68 -9.45
CA GLU A 93 -15.28 -27.66 -8.43
C GLU A 93 -16.63 -27.26 -7.82
N LEU A 94 -17.51 -28.23 -7.61
CA LEU A 94 -18.85 -28.01 -7.06
C LEU A 94 -19.03 -28.72 -5.72
N TYR A 95 -19.45 -27.99 -4.70
CA TYR A 95 -19.66 -28.50 -3.36
C TYR A 95 -21.09 -28.29 -2.85
N ASN A 96 -21.56 -29.24 -2.04
CA ASN A 96 -22.83 -29.12 -1.31
C ASN A 96 -22.58 -28.83 0.17
N LEU A 97 -22.73 -27.57 0.56
CA LEU A 97 -22.38 -27.10 1.90
C LEU A 97 -23.33 -27.56 3.01
N ASN A 98 -24.49 -28.14 2.67
CA ASN A 98 -25.37 -28.74 3.68
C ASN A 98 -24.83 -30.09 4.16
N ASN A 99 -24.20 -30.85 3.26
CA ASN A 99 -23.69 -32.19 3.54
C ASN A 99 -22.17 -32.22 3.73
N ASP A 100 -21.46 -31.27 3.14
CA ASP A 100 -20.01 -31.17 3.11
C ASP A 100 -19.59 -29.71 3.30
N ILE A 101 -19.64 -29.25 4.55
CA ILE A 101 -19.20 -27.89 4.91
C ILE A 101 -17.69 -27.67 4.73
N GLY A 102 -16.92 -28.76 4.67
CA GLY A 102 -15.47 -28.74 4.50
C GLY A 102 -15.00 -28.67 3.05
N GLU A 103 -15.91 -28.70 2.08
CA GLU A 103 -15.60 -28.65 0.64
C GLU A 103 -14.61 -29.76 0.22
N THR A 104 -14.85 -30.98 0.72
CA THR A 104 -13.96 -32.14 0.53
C THR A 104 -14.27 -32.97 -0.70
N THR A 105 -15.52 -32.94 -1.19
CA THR A 105 -15.99 -33.80 -2.28
C THR A 105 -16.47 -32.97 -3.47
N ASP A 106 -15.71 -33.01 -4.57
CA ASP A 106 -16.11 -32.37 -5.84
C ASP A 106 -17.25 -33.16 -6.53
N LEU A 107 -18.36 -32.47 -6.74
CA LEU A 107 -19.58 -32.97 -7.36
C LEU A 107 -19.81 -32.41 -8.77
N ALA A 108 -18.88 -31.64 -9.34
CA ALA A 108 -19.08 -30.93 -10.60
C ALA A 108 -19.45 -31.86 -11.76
N LYS A 109 -18.79 -33.03 -11.84
CA LYS A 109 -19.06 -34.06 -12.86
C LYS A 109 -20.45 -34.71 -12.71
N GLN A 110 -20.99 -34.74 -11.49
CA GLN A 110 -22.27 -35.39 -11.21
C GLN A 110 -23.46 -34.45 -11.47
N PHE A 111 -23.27 -33.13 -11.30
CA PHE A 111 -24.35 -32.14 -11.43
C PHE A 111 -24.00 -31.02 -12.44
N PRO A 112 -23.78 -31.34 -13.73
CA PRO A 112 -23.35 -30.36 -14.73
C PRO A 112 -24.38 -29.23 -14.96
N ALA A 113 -25.67 -29.50 -14.75
CA ALA A 113 -26.71 -28.48 -14.85
C ALA A 113 -26.58 -27.40 -13.77
N ILE A 114 -26.20 -27.80 -12.54
CA ILE A 114 -25.99 -26.89 -11.41
C ILE A 114 -24.71 -26.09 -11.61
N VAL A 115 -23.65 -26.74 -12.11
CA VAL A 115 -22.41 -26.05 -12.51
C VAL A 115 -22.74 -24.93 -13.48
N LYS A 116 -23.47 -25.23 -14.56
CA LYS A 116 -23.84 -24.23 -15.57
C LYS A 116 -24.66 -23.06 -14.99
N GLU A 117 -25.63 -23.34 -14.13
CA GLU A 117 -26.41 -22.29 -13.46
C GLU A 117 -25.51 -21.35 -12.62
N LEU A 118 -24.56 -21.93 -11.87
CA LEU A 118 -23.63 -21.16 -11.06
C LEU A 118 -22.57 -20.44 -11.90
N GLU A 119 -22.16 -21.00 -13.05
CA GLU A 119 -21.32 -20.30 -14.01
C GLU A 119 -22.03 -19.06 -14.55
N GLU A 120 -23.31 -19.16 -14.93
CA GLU A 120 -24.11 -18.01 -15.37
C GLU A 120 -24.23 -16.94 -14.27
N LEU A 121 -24.39 -17.35 -13.02
CA LEU A 121 -24.37 -16.44 -11.87
C LEU A 121 -22.99 -15.77 -11.69
N GLY A 122 -21.90 -16.52 -11.88
CA GLY A 122 -20.55 -15.96 -11.90
C GLY A 122 -20.32 -14.98 -13.04
N GLU A 123 -20.86 -15.23 -14.22
CA GLU A 123 -20.79 -14.32 -15.37
C GLU A 123 -21.47 -12.98 -15.08
N GLN A 124 -22.63 -12.99 -14.40
CA GLN A 124 -23.28 -11.77 -13.94
C GLN A 124 -22.38 -10.97 -12.99
N ALA A 125 -21.77 -11.64 -12.01
CA ALA A 125 -20.82 -11.00 -11.09
C ALA A 125 -19.63 -10.41 -11.85
N ARG A 126 -19.04 -11.14 -12.80
CA ARG A 126 -17.92 -10.66 -13.64
C ARG A 126 -18.29 -9.42 -14.45
N THR A 127 -19.50 -9.38 -15.02
CA THR A 127 -19.95 -8.23 -15.81
C THR A 127 -20.13 -6.98 -14.95
N ILE A 128 -20.65 -7.13 -13.73
CA ILE A 128 -20.94 -5.99 -12.85
C ILE A 128 -19.70 -5.55 -12.08
N LEU A 129 -19.03 -6.48 -11.42
CA LEU A 129 -17.96 -6.24 -10.44
C LEU A 129 -16.54 -6.45 -11.00
N GLY A 130 -16.42 -7.12 -12.14
CA GLY A 130 -15.12 -7.45 -12.73
C GLY A 130 -14.52 -8.75 -12.19
N ASP A 131 -13.43 -9.20 -12.80
CA ASP A 131 -12.68 -10.37 -12.36
C ASP A 131 -11.29 -10.38 -12.98
N LYS A 132 -10.28 -10.21 -12.14
CA LYS A 132 -8.88 -10.14 -12.54
C LYS A 132 -8.31 -11.47 -13.04
N ILE A 133 -8.87 -12.61 -12.62
CA ILE A 133 -8.46 -13.93 -13.14
C ILE A 133 -8.74 -14.00 -14.65
N THR A 134 -9.89 -13.47 -15.08
CA THR A 134 -10.31 -13.47 -16.49
C THR A 134 -9.96 -12.17 -17.22
N GLY A 135 -9.32 -11.21 -16.55
CA GLY A 135 -8.98 -9.89 -17.10
C GLY A 135 -10.20 -9.00 -17.38
N ARG A 136 -11.36 -9.29 -16.77
CA ARG A 136 -12.59 -8.53 -17.00
C ARG A 136 -12.69 -7.32 -16.08
N ILE A 137 -13.14 -6.21 -16.66
CA ILE A 137 -13.44 -4.97 -15.95
C ILE A 137 -14.96 -4.87 -15.80
N GLY A 138 -15.43 -4.74 -14.56
CA GLY A 138 -16.86 -4.65 -14.25
C GLY A 138 -17.44 -3.30 -14.62
N SER A 139 -18.72 -3.27 -15.04
CA SER A 139 -19.43 -2.03 -15.39
C SER A 139 -19.67 -1.11 -14.19
N GLU A 140 -19.72 -1.66 -12.98
CA GLU A 140 -19.89 -0.94 -11.71
C GLU A 140 -18.62 -1.01 -10.86
N ALA A 141 -17.53 -1.57 -11.39
CA ALA A 141 -16.25 -1.57 -10.72
C ALA A 141 -15.75 -0.12 -10.61
N TYR A 142 -15.63 0.37 -9.38
CA TYR A 142 -14.90 1.61 -9.12
C TYR A 142 -13.44 1.27 -8.89
N THR A 143 -12.55 2.19 -9.27
CA THR A 143 -11.13 2.02 -8.98
C THR A 143 -10.94 1.99 -7.47
N THR A 144 -10.40 0.89 -6.95
CA THR A 144 -9.99 0.84 -5.55
C THR A 144 -8.98 1.95 -5.32
N ILE A 145 -9.22 2.80 -4.32
CA ILE A 145 -8.22 3.80 -3.85
C ILE A 145 -6.89 3.08 -3.55
N CYS A 146 -6.98 1.81 -3.12
CA CYS A 146 -5.88 0.85 -3.14
C CYS A 146 -5.55 0.44 -4.59
N GLY A 147 -4.62 1.13 -5.25
CA GLY A 147 -4.09 0.73 -6.56
C GLY A 147 -4.10 1.82 -7.64
N VAL A 148 -4.71 2.98 -7.39
CA VAL A 148 -4.44 4.17 -8.21
C VAL A 148 -3.01 4.62 -7.91
N PRO A 149 -2.12 4.75 -8.90
CA PRO A 149 -0.84 5.39 -8.66
C PRO A 149 -1.11 6.81 -8.12
N PRO A 150 -0.44 7.23 -7.04
CA PRO A 150 -0.64 8.55 -6.49
C PRO A 150 -0.51 9.62 -7.58
N SER A 151 -1.25 10.72 -7.40
CA SER A 151 -1.13 11.85 -8.33
C SER A 151 0.31 12.36 -8.31
N LEU A 152 0.94 12.41 -9.48
CA LEU A 152 2.30 12.91 -9.65
C LEU A 152 2.42 14.33 -9.09
N VAL A 153 3.24 14.52 -8.06
CA VAL A 153 3.57 15.84 -7.53
C VAL A 153 4.77 16.36 -8.32
N LYS A 154 4.59 17.38 -9.16
CA LYS A 154 5.70 17.98 -9.91
C LYS A 154 6.35 19.11 -9.11
N LEU A 155 7.67 19.12 -9.07
CA LEU A 155 8.50 20.08 -8.37
C LEU A 155 9.54 20.64 -9.35
N ASP A 156 9.44 21.91 -9.71
CA ASP A 156 10.40 22.55 -10.62
C ASP A 156 11.55 23.17 -9.81
N HIS A 157 12.80 22.76 -10.05
CA HIS A 157 13.98 23.32 -9.38
C HIS A 157 15.28 23.10 -10.17
N PHE A 158 16.37 23.77 -9.79
CA PHE A 158 17.66 23.72 -10.51
C PHE A 158 18.41 22.40 -10.40
N GLY A 159 18.01 21.55 -9.46
CA GLY A 159 18.54 20.19 -9.32
C GLY A 159 18.09 19.26 -10.45
N VAL A 160 16.95 19.55 -11.09
CA VAL A 160 16.38 18.70 -12.13
C VAL A 160 17.35 18.53 -13.30
N GLY A 161 17.67 17.26 -13.61
CA GLY A 161 18.58 16.89 -14.70
C GLY A 161 20.06 17.16 -14.42
N LYS A 162 20.43 17.48 -13.17
CA LYS A 162 21.82 17.54 -12.72
C LYS A 162 22.37 16.16 -12.38
N SER A 163 23.64 16.09 -12.03
CA SER A 163 24.27 14.85 -11.60
C SER A 163 24.23 14.74 -10.08
N MET A 164 23.87 13.56 -9.57
CA MET A 164 23.88 13.26 -8.15
C MET A 164 24.70 12.00 -7.87
N THR A 165 25.37 11.98 -6.72
CA THR A 165 25.96 10.76 -6.16
C THR A 165 25.44 10.51 -4.76
N LEU A 166 25.12 9.26 -4.49
CA LEU A 166 24.76 8.77 -3.15
C LEU A 166 25.95 8.03 -2.54
N GLU A 167 26.27 8.33 -1.28
CA GLU A 167 27.28 7.58 -0.54
C GLU A 167 26.78 6.15 -0.23
N ASN A 168 25.56 6.06 0.28
CA ASN A 168 24.84 4.81 0.51
C ASN A 168 23.74 4.64 -0.54
N ARG A 169 23.59 3.45 -1.11
CA ARG A 169 22.58 3.23 -2.16
C ARG A 169 21.20 3.04 -1.55
N ALA A 170 20.18 3.60 -2.19
CA ALA A 170 18.80 3.27 -1.87
C ALA A 170 18.56 1.75 -1.95
N HIS A 171 17.81 1.21 -1.01
CA HIS A 171 17.53 -0.21 -0.93
C HIS A 171 16.71 -0.67 -2.14
N LYS A 172 16.98 -1.87 -2.67
CA LYS A 172 16.32 -2.40 -3.88
C LYS A 172 14.79 -2.43 -3.83
N LYS A 173 14.22 -2.52 -2.62
CA LYS A 173 12.77 -2.53 -2.39
C LYS A 173 12.13 -1.15 -2.62
N TYR A 174 12.88 -0.08 -2.39
CA TYR A 174 12.44 1.32 -2.43
C TYR A 174 13.54 2.14 -3.12
N SER A 175 13.76 1.87 -4.41
CA SER A 175 14.88 2.41 -5.17
C SER A 175 14.65 3.81 -5.74
N GLY A 176 13.44 4.36 -5.60
CA GLY A 176 12.98 5.46 -6.46
C GLY A 176 12.73 4.99 -7.90
N GLU A 177 12.31 5.91 -8.78
CA GLU A 177 12.15 5.66 -10.22
C GLU A 177 13.50 5.48 -10.94
N SER A 178 14.57 6.04 -10.37
CA SER A 178 15.94 5.94 -10.88
C SER A 178 16.97 6.24 -9.80
N SER A 179 18.26 6.16 -10.13
CA SER A 179 19.35 6.63 -9.25
C SER A 179 19.26 8.12 -8.93
N ASP A 180 18.62 8.91 -9.80
CA ASP A 180 18.49 10.36 -9.70
C ASP A 180 17.13 10.77 -9.13
N ALA A 181 16.39 9.86 -8.49
CA ALA A 181 15.03 10.12 -8.02
C ALA A 181 14.93 11.33 -7.08
N LEU A 182 15.96 11.60 -6.25
CA LEU A 182 15.98 12.77 -5.36
C LEU A 182 16.14 14.13 -6.06
N ILE A 183 16.35 14.14 -7.38
CA ILE A 183 16.53 15.36 -8.19
C ILE A 183 15.79 15.26 -9.53
N ASN A 184 14.71 14.48 -9.63
CA ASN A 184 13.97 14.27 -10.87
C ASN A 184 12.76 15.21 -11.03
N GLY A 185 12.42 15.99 -10.00
CA GLY A 185 11.27 16.88 -9.98
C GLY A 185 9.93 16.18 -9.73
N LEU A 186 9.94 14.96 -9.20
CA LEU A 186 8.78 14.16 -8.82
C LEU A 186 8.76 13.94 -7.29
N GLY A 187 7.84 14.62 -6.61
CA GLY A 187 7.57 14.41 -5.20
C GLY A 187 6.69 13.19 -4.95
N GLY A 188 6.99 12.47 -3.89
CA GLY A 188 6.16 11.40 -3.35
C GLY A 188 4.94 11.94 -2.60
N THR A 189 3.98 11.04 -2.41
CA THR A 189 2.81 11.21 -1.53
C THR A 189 3.05 10.55 -0.17
N THR A 190 2.12 10.74 0.77
CA THR A 190 2.20 10.09 2.09
C THR A 190 2.17 8.55 2.01
N ASN A 191 1.73 7.97 0.89
CA ASN A 191 1.81 6.53 0.67
C ASN A 191 3.26 6.12 0.40
N TYR A 192 3.89 5.41 1.35
CA TYR A 192 5.27 4.94 1.21
C TYR A 192 5.51 3.96 0.03
N ARG A 193 4.44 3.43 -0.60
CA ARG A 193 4.54 2.62 -1.83
C ARG A 193 4.60 3.45 -3.10
N ASP A 194 4.51 4.77 -2.99
CA ASP A 194 4.79 5.69 -4.08
C ASP A 194 6.23 5.46 -4.58
N VAL A 195 6.37 5.42 -5.91
CA VAL A 195 7.64 5.07 -6.56
C VAL A 195 8.67 6.18 -6.43
N SER A 196 8.27 7.40 -6.07
CA SER A 196 9.18 8.54 -5.87
C SER A 196 10.04 8.44 -4.62
N TRP A 197 9.73 7.55 -3.68
CA TRP A 197 10.52 7.39 -2.47
C TRP A 197 11.78 6.53 -2.70
N GLN A 198 12.94 7.08 -2.33
CA GLN A 198 14.14 6.30 -2.04
C GLN A 198 14.24 6.00 -0.54
N GLY A 199 14.38 4.71 -0.22
CA GLY A 199 14.45 4.23 1.17
C GLY A 199 15.84 3.69 1.54
N PHE A 200 16.30 4.05 2.74
CA PHE A 200 17.60 3.67 3.31
C PHE A 200 17.37 2.93 4.64
N GLU A 201 17.72 1.64 4.71
CA GLU A 201 17.51 0.78 5.90
C GLU A 201 18.78 0.68 6.71
N ALA A 202 18.77 1.20 7.95
CA ALA A 202 19.94 1.29 8.81
C ALA A 202 21.21 1.88 8.13
N GLU A 203 20.99 2.72 7.12
CA GLU A 203 22.01 3.49 6.41
C GLU A 203 21.54 4.94 6.31
N ASP A 204 22.49 5.86 6.33
CA ASP A 204 22.24 7.30 6.19
C ASP A 204 21.94 7.63 4.73
N MET A 205 20.99 8.55 4.50
CA MET A 205 20.84 9.18 3.19
C MET A 205 21.89 10.28 3.08
N ILE A 206 22.87 10.14 2.18
CA ILE A 206 23.89 11.17 1.91
C ILE A 206 23.96 11.39 0.41
N ALA A 207 23.35 12.47 -0.05
CA ALA A 207 23.25 12.84 -1.46
C ALA A 207 24.09 14.07 -1.77
N THR A 208 24.95 14.01 -2.78
CA THR A 208 25.73 15.14 -3.29
C THR A 208 25.30 15.47 -4.71
N ILE A 209 24.82 16.69 -4.95
CA ILE A 209 24.35 17.19 -6.24
C ILE A 209 25.41 18.14 -6.83
N ASP A 210 25.85 17.90 -8.07
CA ASP A 210 26.68 18.84 -8.84
C ASP A 210 25.80 19.66 -9.78
N LEU A 211 25.66 20.95 -9.49
CA LEU A 211 24.86 21.88 -10.30
C LEU A 211 25.52 22.21 -11.66
N GLY A 212 26.76 21.76 -11.88
CA GLY A 212 27.56 21.86 -13.11
C GLY A 212 28.40 23.12 -13.20
N LYS A 213 27.99 24.20 -12.53
CA LYS A 213 28.73 25.46 -12.42
C LYS A 213 28.41 26.14 -11.09
N ILE A 214 29.31 27.00 -10.64
CA ILE A 214 29.03 27.92 -9.53
C ILE A 214 27.88 28.83 -9.97
N GLN A 215 26.83 28.89 -9.14
CA GLN A 215 25.68 29.74 -9.34
C GLN A 215 25.07 30.13 -8.01
N LYS A 216 24.23 31.17 -8.03
CA LYS A 216 23.48 31.61 -6.87
C LYS A 216 22.43 30.55 -6.49
N VAL A 217 22.38 30.21 -5.21
CA VAL A 217 21.38 29.33 -4.59
C VAL A 217 20.61 30.13 -3.55
N ASN A 218 19.32 30.28 -3.75
CA ASN A 218 18.42 31.07 -2.89
C ASN A 218 17.74 30.22 -1.83
N SER A 219 17.49 28.94 -2.10
CA SER A 219 16.89 28.03 -1.14
C SER A 219 17.19 26.58 -1.44
N ILE A 220 17.30 25.77 -0.38
CA ILE A 220 17.41 24.32 -0.46
C ILE A 220 16.37 23.72 0.48
N GLU A 221 15.58 22.76 -0.01
CA GLU A 221 14.62 22.00 0.78
C GLU A 221 14.84 20.49 0.56
N ALA A 222 14.90 19.73 1.64
CA ALA A 222 14.89 18.28 1.62
C ALA A 222 13.59 17.77 2.24
N ARG A 223 13.00 16.76 1.60
CA ARG A 223 11.72 16.17 2.01
C ARG A 223 11.92 14.75 2.53
N PHE A 224 11.32 14.45 3.68
CA PHE A 224 11.36 13.12 4.29
C PHE A 224 9.97 12.64 4.69
N LEU A 225 9.65 11.38 4.41
CA LEU A 225 8.42 10.75 4.86
C LEU A 225 8.56 10.30 6.32
N GLN A 226 7.52 10.51 7.12
CA GLN A 226 7.34 9.81 8.39
C GLN A 226 6.14 8.87 8.29
N ASP A 227 6.34 7.60 8.63
CA ASP A 227 5.28 6.62 8.87
C ASP A 227 5.83 5.55 9.83
N GLN A 228 5.71 5.83 11.14
CA GLN A 228 6.28 4.96 12.16
C GLN A 228 5.63 3.57 12.15
N VAL A 229 4.36 3.42 11.71
CA VAL A 229 3.66 2.13 11.67
C VAL A 229 4.38 1.14 10.74
N VAL A 230 5.01 1.64 9.67
CA VAL A 230 5.83 0.84 8.75
C VAL A 230 7.33 1.11 8.89
N TRP A 231 7.74 1.60 10.07
CA TRP A 231 9.12 1.69 10.53
C TRP A 231 9.94 2.76 9.77
N ILE A 232 9.26 3.76 9.20
CA ILE A 232 9.86 4.90 8.50
C ILE A 232 9.89 6.08 9.49
N PHE A 233 11.09 6.48 9.86
CA PHE A 233 11.35 7.54 10.84
C PHE A 233 11.96 8.75 10.14
N LEU A 234 11.81 9.91 10.79
CA LEU A 234 12.57 11.08 10.40
C LEU A 234 14.05 10.84 10.69
N PRO A 235 14.97 11.45 9.92
CA PRO A 235 16.39 11.42 10.27
C PRO A 235 16.61 11.89 11.71
N GLN A 236 17.56 11.31 12.44
CA GLN A 236 17.96 11.81 13.76
C GLN A 236 18.69 13.16 13.67
N LYS A 237 19.31 13.41 12.50
CA LYS A 237 19.92 14.68 12.13
C LYS A 237 19.73 14.91 10.63
N VAL A 238 19.30 16.11 10.27
CA VAL A 238 19.31 16.60 8.89
C VAL A 238 20.40 17.66 8.77
N GLU A 239 21.31 17.53 7.81
CA GLU A 239 22.32 18.55 7.50
C GLU A 239 22.24 18.93 6.02
N ILE A 240 22.38 20.21 5.73
CA ILE A 240 22.57 20.73 4.37
C ILE A 240 23.90 21.47 4.35
N GLU A 241 24.73 21.09 3.39
CA GLU A 241 26.06 21.63 3.18
C GLU A 241 26.22 22.13 1.74
N HIS A 242 27.10 23.10 1.55
CA HIS A 242 27.45 23.60 0.22
C HIS A 242 28.96 23.51 -0.03
N SER A 243 29.36 23.50 -1.31
CA SER A 243 30.75 23.62 -1.71
C SER A 243 30.89 24.24 -3.11
N THR A 244 31.97 24.99 -3.34
CA THR A 244 32.34 25.48 -4.67
C THR A 244 33.33 24.57 -5.39
N ASP A 245 34.06 23.72 -4.66
CA ASP A 245 35.17 22.89 -5.18
C ASP A 245 34.90 21.38 -5.15
N GLY A 246 33.83 20.95 -4.46
CA GLY A 246 33.41 19.56 -4.31
C GLY A 246 34.28 18.77 -3.33
N LYS A 247 35.18 19.43 -2.59
CA LYS A 247 36.12 18.81 -1.64
C LYS A 247 35.86 19.30 -0.22
N ILE A 248 35.75 20.61 -0.05
CA ILE A 248 35.47 21.24 1.25
C ILE A 248 34.01 21.64 1.27
N PHE A 249 33.27 21.08 2.21
CA PHE A 249 31.85 21.36 2.40
C PHE A 249 31.65 22.14 3.70
N GLU A 250 30.84 23.19 3.62
CA GLU A 250 30.43 24.01 4.77
C GLU A 250 28.96 23.76 5.08
N THR A 251 28.65 23.49 6.36
CA THR A 251 27.28 23.32 6.84
C THR A 251 26.55 24.66 6.89
N ILE A 252 25.43 24.73 6.19
CA ILE A 252 24.57 25.93 6.11
C ILE A 252 23.22 25.72 6.81
N TYR A 253 22.92 24.49 7.23
CA TYR A 253 21.73 24.15 7.98
C TYR A 253 21.92 22.83 8.74
N GLU A 254 21.41 22.77 9.96
CA GLU A 254 21.24 21.54 10.70
C GLU A 254 19.90 21.54 11.45
N SER A 255 19.32 20.34 11.62
CA SER A 255 18.11 20.12 12.40
C SER A 255 18.16 18.74 13.05
N PHE A 256 17.49 18.61 14.20
CA PHE A 256 17.39 17.38 14.98
C PHE A 256 15.91 17.03 15.18
N PRO A 257 15.29 16.33 14.21
CA PRO A 257 13.89 15.96 14.26
C PRO A 257 13.54 15.13 15.50
N ASN A 258 12.37 15.38 16.09
CA ASN A 258 11.88 14.54 17.18
C ASN A 258 11.35 13.21 16.63
N ASN A 259 11.85 12.11 17.18
CA ASN A 259 11.43 10.74 16.87
C ASN A 259 10.77 10.06 18.07
N ASP A 260 10.10 10.80 18.95
CA ASP A 260 9.14 10.25 19.92
C ASP A 260 7.98 9.55 19.21
N PHE A 261 7.24 8.71 19.95
CA PHE A 261 6.10 7.98 19.43
C PHE A 261 5.08 8.92 18.78
N ASN A 262 4.80 8.70 17.50
CA ASN A 262 3.91 9.53 16.71
C ASN A 262 3.21 8.71 15.61
N LEU A 263 1.89 8.84 15.52
CA LEU A 263 1.07 8.18 14.50
C LEU A 263 0.84 9.05 13.25
N ILE A 264 1.39 10.27 13.23
CA ILE A 264 1.32 11.15 12.05
C ILE A 264 2.09 10.52 10.90
N GLN A 265 1.34 10.32 9.80
CA GLN A 265 1.86 9.97 8.50
C GLN A 265 1.87 11.22 7.62
N ASP A 266 3.05 11.82 7.43
CA ASP A 266 3.19 13.08 6.69
C ASP A 266 4.59 13.25 6.09
N ILE A 267 4.73 14.24 5.20
CA ILE A 267 5.98 14.61 4.55
C ILE A 267 6.55 15.86 5.23
N PHE A 268 7.68 15.68 5.90
CA PHE A 268 8.38 16.73 6.63
C PHE A 268 9.42 17.39 5.73
N ARG A 269 9.49 18.73 5.81
CA ARG A 269 10.34 19.56 4.96
C ARG A 269 11.40 20.25 5.82
N TYR A 270 12.65 20.12 5.41
CA TYR A 270 13.78 20.77 6.04
C TYR A 270 14.39 21.73 5.04
N HIS A 271 14.25 23.02 5.33
CA HIS A 271 14.50 24.08 4.37
C HIS A 271 15.43 25.15 4.95
N THR A 272 16.32 25.67 4.11
CA THR A 272 17.16 26.83 4.39
C THR A 272 17.16 27.79 3.20
N ALA A 273 17.20 29.09 3.47
CA ALA A 273 17.28 30.16 2.48
C ALA A 273 18.48 31.07 2.78
N PRO A 274 19.70 30.63 2.44
CA PRO A 274 20.92 31.37 2.73
C PRO A 274 21.00 32.66 1.90
N ILE A 275 21.56 33.72 2.49
CA ILE A 275 21.71 35.01 1.82
C ILE A 275 22.96 34.96 0.93
N ASP A 276 22.78 35.27 -0.36
CA ASP A 276 23.85 35.41 -1.36
C ASP A 276 24.80 34.20 -1.45
N LEU A 277 24.28 32.99 -1.27
CA LEU A 277 25.06 31.77 -1.41
C LEU A 277 25.42 31.51 -2.87
N GLU A 278 26.71 31.44 -3.18
CA GLU A 278 27.22 30.92 -4.43
C GLU A 278 27.73 29.49 -4.22
N SER A 279 27.16 28.53 -4.92
CA SER A 279 27.51 27.12 -4.78
C SER A 279 27.58 26.41 -6.12
N ARG A 280 28.40 25.37 -6.20
CA ARG A 280 28.36 24.37 -7.28
C ARG A 280 27.81 23.04 -6.78
N TYR A 281 28.14 22.65 -5.55
CA TYR A 281 27.78 21.38 -4.96
C TYR A 281 26.90 21.59 -3.75
N ILE A 282 25.79 20.86 -3.68
CA ILE A 282 24.94 20.78 -2.50
C ILE A 282 25.00 19.36 -1.96
N ARG A 283 25.22 19.19 -0.66
CA ARG A 283 25.17 17.89 0.00
C ARG A 283 24.10 17.89 1.08
N VAL A 284 23.18 16.94 1.00
CA VAL A 284 22.13 16.74 2.00
C VAL A 284 22.37 15.42 2.71
N LYS A 285 22.32 15.44 4.03
CA LYS A 285 22.47 14.28 4.89
C LYS A 285 21.23 14.09 5.74
N GLY A 286 20.61 12.92 5.67
CA GLY A 286 19.61 12.44 6.61
C GLY A 286 20.18 11.25 7.37
N MET A 287 20.64 11.49 8.60
CA MET A 287 21.22 10.45 9.45
C MET A 287 20.13 9.52 10.00
N ASN A 288 20.31 8.22 9.83
CA ASN A 288 19.37 7.20 10.27
C ASN A 288 19.49 6.96 11.78
N LEU A 289 18.38 6.59 12.42
CA LEU A 289 18.39 6.08 13.80
C LEU A 289 19.10 4.71 13.90
N ASN A 290 19.32 4.05 12.77
CA ASN A 290 19.84 2.70 12.58
C ASN A 290 18.94 1.59 13.10
N LYS A 291 18.29 1.79 14.25
CA LYS A 291 17.37 0.84 14.86
C LYS A 291 16.11 1.56 15.33
N CYS A 292 14.98 0.85 15.26
CA CYS A 292 13.72 1.32 15.84
C CYS A 292 13.89 1.60 17.34
N PRO A 293 13.35 2.73 17.85
CA PRO A 293 13.35 3.06 19.27
C PRO A 293 12.60 2.03 20.14
N ASP A 294 12.88 2.04 21.45
CA ASP A 294 12.34 1.06 22.41
C ASP A 294 10.80 1.06 22.52
N TYR A 295 10.15 2.19 22.26
CA TYR A 295 8.69 2.29 22.30
C TYR A 295 8.00 1.62 21.11
N HIS A 296 8.74 1.38 20.02
CA HIS A 296 8.17 0.93 18.75
C HIS A 296 8.07 -0.61 18.72
N PRO A 297 7.01 -1.23 18.15
CA PRO A 297 6.87 -2.70 18.10
C PRO A 297 8.04 -3.44 17.43
N GLY A 298 8.79 -2.76 16.56
CA GLY A 298 10.01 -3.24 15.92
C GLY A 298 11.31 -2.93 16.69
N ALA A 299 11.26 -2.59 17.98
CA ALA A 299 12.40 -2.16 18.78
C ALA A 299 13.69 -2.98 18.54
N GLY A 300 14.81 -2.29 18.33
CA GLY A 300 16.12 -2.90 18.08
C GLY A 300 16.32 -3.49 16.69
N LYS A 301 15.29 -3.56 15.83
CA LYS A 301 15.40 -3.93 14.42
C LYS A 301 15.75 -2.72 13.54
N PRO A 302 16.34 -2.93 12.35
CA PRO A 302 16.62 -1.86 11.39
C PRO A 302 15.39 -1.00 11.09
N CYS A 303 15.62 0.30 10.90
CA CYS A 303 14.58 1.26 10.54
C CYS A 303 14.94 2.03 9.27
N TRP A 304 13.94 2.67 8.68
CA TRP A 304 14.03 3.34 7.40
C TRP A 304 14.11 4.85 7.56
N VAL A 305 14.91 5.48 6.69
CA VAL A 305 14.80 6.90 6.30
C VAL A 305 14.33 6.93 4.86
N PHE A 306 13.30 7.73 4.55
CA PHE A 306 12.75 7.88 3.20
C PHE A 306 12.86 9.33 2.76
N ALA A 307 13.38 9.55 1.55
CA ALA A 307 13.44 10.86 0.90
C ALA A 307 12.94 10.74 -0.55
N ASP A 308 12.27 11.77 -1.04
CA ASP A 308 11.73 11.82 -2.41
C ASP A 308 12.39 12.92 -3.25
N GLU A 309 12.60 14.12 -2.73
CA GLU A 309 13.18 15.22 -3.50
C GLU A 309 14.08 16.15 -2.65
N ILE A 310 15.16 16.64 -3.29
CA ILE A 310 16.01 17.74 -2.85
C ILE A 310 15.82 18.92 -3.82
N ILE A 311 15.05 19.91 -3.37
CA ILE A 311 14.60 21.07 -4.15
C ILE A 311 15.63 22.20 -3.98
N ILE A 312 16.08 22.80 -5.09
CA ILE A 312 17.14 23.83 -5.11
C ILE A 312 16.70 24.99 -6.01
N HIS A 313 16.55 26.20 -5.47
CA HIS A 313 16.25 27.43 -6.23
C HIS A 313 17.32 28.49 -6.05
#